data_AF-A0A739KHW3-F1
#
_entry.id   AF-A0A739KHW3-F1
#
_cell.length_a   1.000
_cell.length_b   1.000
_cell.length_c   1.000
_cell.angle_alpha   90.00
_cell.angle_beta   90.00
_cell.angle_gamma   90.00
#
_symmetry.space_group_name_H-M   'P 1'
#
loop_
_entity.id
_entity.type
_entity.pdbx_description
1 polymer ?
#
loop_
_entity_poly.entity_id
_entity_poly.type
_entity_poly.pdbx_seq_one_letter_code
_entity_poly.pdbx_strand_id
1 'polypeptide(L)'
;IQSATWFSAGRSLTVDKKMMDCGSGIYASINTLLKKSQNKNIVIFTHNHCLTYIAKNKRGVKFDPDYLNALVMHAENGKLFLDGEFVPG
;
A
#
# COMPACT_ATOMS: atom_id res chain seq x y z
N ILE A 1 -1.09 6.67 -10.85
CA ILE A 1 -0.26 6.23 -12.00
C ILE A 1 0.98 7.12 -12.15
N GLN A 2 0.84 8.45 -12.34
CA GLN A 2 1.98 9.37 -12.54
C GLN A 2 3.08 9.24 -11.47
N SER A 3 2.73 9.23 -10.18
CA SER A 3 3.71 9.05 -9.10
C SER A 3 4.46 7.72 -9.25
N ALA A 4 3.74 6.62 -9.47
CA ALA A 4 4.35 5.30 -9.67
C ALA A 4 5.30 5.28 -10.88
N THR A 5 4.95 5.95 -11.98
CA THR A 5 5.82 6.08 -13.17
C THR A 5 7.12 6.80 -12.84
N TRP A 6 7.06 7.87 -12.06
CA TRP A 6 8.26 8.59 -11.63
C TRP A 6 9.15 7.70 -10.76
N PHE A 7 8.57 7.04 -9.74
CA PHE A 7 9.31 6.18 -8.82
C PHE A 7 9.82 4.88 -9.44
N SER A 8 9.21 4.40 -10.54
CA SER A 8 9.66 3.15 -11.16
C SER A 8 10.95 3.29 -11.94
N ALA A 9 11.41 4.53 -12.21
CA ALA A 9 12.66 4.82 -12.92
C ALA A 9 12.80 4.00 -14.23
N GLY A 10 11.71 3.95 -15.00
CA GLY A 10 11.66 3.21 -16.27
C GLY A 10 11.30 1.72 -16.15
N ARG A 11 11.09 1.18 -14.94
CA ARG A 11 10.57 -0.18 -14.75
C ARG A 11 9.09 -0.26 -15.06
N SER A 12 8.66 -1.42 -15.57
CA SER A 12 7.25 -1.70 -15.87
C SER A 12 6.39 -1.62 -14.62
N LEU A 13 5.26 -0.93 -14.75
CA LEU A 13 4.24 -0.83 -13.71
C LEU A 13 3.21 -1.94 -13.86
N THR A 14 2.70 -2.43 -12.73
CA THR A 14 1.45 -3.18 -12.69
C THR A 14 0.35 -2.21 -12.25
N VAL A 15 -0.67 -2.03 -13.09
CA VAL A 15 -1.82 -1.18 -12.79
C VAL A 15 -3.00 -2.08 -12.42
N ASP A 16 -3.41 -2.05 -11.15
CA ASP A 16 -4.60 -2.73 -10.67
C ASP A 16 -5.64 -1.69 -10.24
N LYS A 17 -6.75 -1.61 -10.98
CA LYS A 17 -7.84 -0.67 -10.70
C LYS A 17 -8.47 -0.90 -9.33
N LYS A 18 -8.40 -2.12 -8.78
CA LYS A 18 -8.92 -2.44 -7.45
C LYS A 18 -8.13 -1.80 -6.32
N MET A 19 -6.94 -1.25 -6.60
CA MET A 19 -6.19 -0.45 -5.62
C MET A 19 -6.81 0.93 -5.38
N MET A 20 -7.86 1.28 -6.13
CA MET A 20 -8.69 2.46 -5.87
C MET A 20 -9.85 2.17 -4.92
N ASP A 21 -10.20 0.89 -4.72
CA ASP A 21 -11.33 0.48 -3.88
C ASP A 21 -10.91 0.39 -2.41
N CYS A 22 -11.17 1.45 -1.65
CA CYS A 22 -10.91 1.46 -0.22
C CYS A 22 -11.99 0.65 0.52
N GLY A 23 -11.56 -0.24 1.43
CA GLY A 23 -12.44 -1.19 2.10
C GLY A 23 -11.80 -2.58 2.17
N SER A 24 -12.60 -3.64 2.26
CA SER A 24 -12.07 -5.01 2.20
C SER A 24 -11.43 -5.36 0.85
N GLY A 25 -11.85 -4.69 -0.23
CA GLY A 25 -11.34 -4.89 -1.59
C GLY A 25 -9.83 -4.69 -1.72
N ILE A 26 -9.28 -3.65 -1.07
CA ILE A 26 -7.84 -3.36 -1.12
C ILE A 26 -7.00 -4.52 -0.55
N TYR A 27 -7.49 -5.21 0.49
CA TYR A 27 -6.76 -6.32 1.09
C TYR A 27 -6.72 -7.55 0.19
N ALA A 28 -7.78 -7.81 -0.59
CA ALA A 28 -7.75 -8.89 -1.58
C ALA A 28 -6.69 -8.63 -2.65
N SER A 29 -6.56 -7.38 -3.10
CA SER A 29 -5.56 -6.95 -4.08
C SER A 29 -4.15 -7.03 -3.49
N ILE A 30 -3.93 -6.51 -2.27
CA ILE A 30 -2.64 -6.62 -1.57
C ILE A 30 -2.23 -8.09 -1.39
N ASN A 31 -3.14 -8.94 -0.90
CA ASN A 31 -2.85 -10.37 -0.71
C ASN A 31 -2.53 -11.07 -2.03
N THR A 32 -3.19 -10.70 -3.11
CA THR A 32 -2.89 -11.22 -4.45
C THR A 32 -1.49 -10.81 -4.91
N LEU A 33 -1.09 -9.56 -4.66
CA LEU A 33 0.27 -9.08 -4.95
C LEU A 33 1.32 -9.79 -4.08
N LEU A 34 1.09 -9.93 -2.78
CA LEU A 34 2.01 -10.62 -1.87
C LEU A 34 2.30 -12.06 -2.32
N LYS A 35 1.27 -12.79 -2.78
CA LYS A 35 1.44 -14.14 -3.32
C LYS A 35 2.30 -14.19 -4.58
N LYS A 36 2.22 -13.16 -5.43
CA LYS A 36 3.00 -13.06 -6.68
C LYS A 36 4.42 -12.53 -6.45
N SER A 37 4.62 -11.78 -5.38
CA SER A 37 5.87 -11.07 -5.07
C SER A 37 6.61 -11.68 -3.88
N GLN A 38 6.55 -13.02 -3.72
CA GLN A 38 7.24 -13.73 -2.64
C GLN A 38 8.72 -13.32 -2.56
N ASN A 39 9.16 -12.98 -1.34
CA ASN A 39 10.52 -12.53 -1.01
C ASN A 39 10.95 -11.23 -1.72
N LYS A 40 10.01 -10.39 -2.17
CA LYS A 40 10.31 -9.07 -2.75
C LYS A 40 9.59 -7.97 -1.99
N ASN A 41 10.26 -6.83 -1.85
CA ASN A 41 9.61 -5.61 -1.41
C ASN A 41 8.69 -5.11 -2.53
N ILE A 42 7.48 -4.70 -2.15
CA ILE A 42 6.50 -4.11 -3.06
C ILE A 42 6.20 -2.68 -2.62
N VAL A 43 6.06 -1.78 -3.59
CA VAL A 43 5.60 -0.41 -3.34
C VAL A 43 4.26 -0.26 -4.04
N ILE A 44 3.23 0.09 -3.27
CA ILE A 44 1.86 0.25 -3.77
C ILE A 44 1.49 1.72 -3.68
N PHE A 45 1.14 2.31 -4.82
CA PHE A 45 0.58 3.66 -4.88
C PHE A 45 -0.95 3.58 -4.89
N THR A 46 -1.58 4.23 -3.93
CA THR A 46 -3.05 4.32 -3.78
C THR A 46 -3.44 5.73 -3.32
N HIS A 47 -4.73 5.97 -3.08
CA HIS A 47 -5.23 7.25 -2.60
C HIS A 47 -5.06 7.41 -1.08
N ASN A 48 -4.93 8.65 -0.61
CA ASN A 48 -4.76 8.99 0.80
C ASN A 48 -5.86 8.39 1.69
N HIS A 49 -7.12 8.43 1.24
CA HIS A 49 -8.24 7.84 1.99
C HIS A 49 -8.16 6.30 2.13
N CYS A 50 -7.48 5.60 1.22
CA CYS A 50 -7.19 4.17 1.38
C CYS A 50 -6.12 3.94 2.46
N LEU A 51 -5.10 4.78 2.53
CA LEU A 51 -4.07 4.71 3.58
C LEU A 51 -4.70 4.97 4.97
N THR A 52 -5.53 5.99 5.10
CA THR A 52 -6.29 6.26 6.34
C THR A 52 -7.14 5.07 6.75
N TYR A 53 -7.83 4.43 5.79
CA TYR A 53 -8.60 3.22 6.05
C TYR A 53 -7.74 2.07 6.58
N ILE A 54 -6.60 1.78 5.93
CA ILE A 54 -5.70 0.70 6.34
C ILE A 54 -5.17 0.95 7.76
N ALA A 55 -4.71 2.17 8.06
CA ALA A 55 -4.19 2.53 9.37
C ALA A 55 -5.23 2.31 10.48
N LYS A 56 -6.44 2.81 10.26
CA LYS A 56 -7.56 2.63 11.20
C LYS A 56 -7.94 1.17 11.36
N ASN A 57 -8.01 0.41 10.27
CA ASN A 57 -8.43 -1.00 10.33
C ASN A 57 -7.36 -1.91 10.96
N LYS A 58 -6.07 -1.65 10.74
CA LYS A 58 -4.98 -2.49 11.25
C LYS A 58 -4.52 -2.18 12.66
N ARG A 59 -4.55 -0.90 13.05
CA ARG A 59 -4.06 -0.45 14.37
C ARG A 59 -5.04 0.41 15.16
N GLY A 60 -6.21 0.74 14.62
CA GLY A 60 -7.15 1.63 15.29
C GLY A 60 -6.71 3.09 15.36
N VAL A 61 -5.66 3.46 14.61
CA VAL A 61 -5.07 4.81 14.66
C VAL A 61 -5.63 5.70 13.54
N LYS A 62 -5.71 7.01 13.81
CA LYS A 62 -5.99 8.01 12.79
C LYS A 62 -4.69 8.33 12.05
N PHE A 63 -4.70 8.18 10.74
CA PHE A 63 -3.62 8.60 9.84
C PHE A 63 -4.16 9.59 8.83
N ASP A 64 -3.54 10.75 8.72
CA ASP A 64 -3.92 11.83 7.80
C ASP A 64 -2.76 12.11 6.84
N PRO A 65 -2.60 11.30 5.78
CA PRO A 65 -1.44 11.38 4.91
C PRO A 65 -1.49 12.60 4.00
N ASP A 66 -0.36 13.29 3.90
CA ASP A 66 -0.07 14.23 2.82
C ASP A 66 0.52 13.49 1.60
N TYR A 67 0.88 14.23 0.55
CA TYR A 67 1.50 13.71 -0.66
C TYR A 67 2.78 12.91 -0.32
N LEU A 68 2.82 11.66 -0.78
CA LEU A 68 3.91 10.69 -0.57
C LEU A 68 4.11 10.17 0.85
N ASN A 69 3.26 10.55 1.80
CA ASN A 69 3.17 9.81 3.04
C ASN A 69 2.76 8.36 2.75
N ALA A 70 3.37 7.41 3.46
CA ALA A 70 3.18 5.99 3.21
C ALA A 70 3.00 5.20 4.51
N LEU A 71 2.49 3.99 4.36
CA LEU A 71 2.45 3.00 5.44
C LEU A 71 3.54 1.96 5.18
N VAL A 72 4.29 1.62 6.23
CA VAL A 72 5.25 0.53 6.22
C VAL A 72 4.56 -0.70 6.77
N MET A 73 4.54 -1.77 5.99
CA MET A 73 3.83 -3.00 6.31
C MET A 73 4.69 -4.21 6.00
N HIS A 74 4.63 -5.25 6.83
CA HIS A 74 5.23 -6.54 6.54
C HIS A 74 4.17 -7.64 6.43
N ALA A 75 4.51 -8.67 5.65
CA ALA A 75 3.69 -9.86 5.52
C ALA A 75 4.42 -11.05 6.15
N GLU A 76 3.76 -11.71 7.11
CA GLU A 76 4.28 -12.90 7.78
C GLU A 76 3.16 -13.94 7.92
N ASN A 77 3.44 -15.21 7.60
CA ASN A 77 2.48 -16.31 7.73
C ASN A 77 1.12 -16.03 7.07
N GLY A 78 1.12 -15.37 5.90
CA GLY A 78 -0.09 -15.01 5.15
C GLY A 78 -0.92 -13.87 5.77
N LYS A 79 -0.41 -13.22 6.83
CA LYS A 79 -1.03 -12.07 7.47
C LYS A 79 -0.24 -10.80 7.13
N LEU A 80 -0.96 -9.69 6.99
CA LEU A 80 -0.39 -8.37 6.73
C LEU A 80 -0.49 -7.52 7.99
N PHE A 81 0.65 -7.02 8.44
CA PHE A 81 0.83 -6.20 9.63
C PHE A 81 1.22 -4.79 9.24
N LEU A 82 0.69 -3.81 9.97
CA LEU A 82 1.11 -2.42 9.86
C LEU A 82 2.20 -2.17 10.89
N ASP A 83 3.38 -1.72 10.47
CA ASP A 83 4.52 -1.45 11.35
C ASP A 83 4.60 0.02 11.76
N GLY A 84 4.29 0.91 10.82
CA GLY A 84 4.30 2.34 11.05
C GLY A 84 4.02 3.15 9.80
N GLU A 85 4.37 4.42 9.88
CA GLU A 85 4.19 5.43 8.84
C GLU A 85 5.56 5.88 8.34
N PHE A 86 5.62 6.26 7.07
CA PHE A 86 6.78 6.90 6.47
C PHE A 86 6.35 8.28 5.97
N VAL A 87 7.05 9.32 6.43
CA VAL A 87 6.83 10.71 6.04
C VAL A 87 8.12 11.21 5.39
N PRO A 88 8.14 11.48 4.07
CA PRO A 88 9.31 12.05 3.43
C PRO A 88 9.56 13.48 3.94
N GLY A 89 10.83 13.79 4.22
CA GLY A 89 11.28 15.13 4.63
C GLY A 89 11.62 16.05 3.48
#